data_AF-A0A660ZGZ2-F1
#
_entry.id   AF-A0A660ZGZ2-F1
#
_cell.length_a   1.000
_cell.length_b   1.000
_cell.length_c   1.000
_cell.angle_alpha   90.00
_cell.angle_beta   90.00
_cell.angle_gamma   90.00
#
_symmetry.space_group_name_H-M   'P 1'
#
loop_
_entity.id
_entity.type
_entity.pdbx_description
1 polymer ?
#
loop_
_entity_poly.entity_id
_entity_poly.type
_entity_poly.pdbx_seq_one_letter_code
_entity_poly.pdbx_strand_id
1 'polypeptide(L)'
;MKPFKMLSIIALVGLVILSCSQTREEELGFLIVKLEDFEVVKDFGDMNRFMLGGVEVIRLSDFIRTTPGIPLEDTVLYGYRFISGSDGYYPHQKGVPDNTWDQLPLGYIEVETRDLVWDTTLGLPGKYNVHDAETLKLVRQFWVISDTDTVQVAIDDCDTVTVEDTLCIPLVSILVAADSSFQLDTAAIFTLRAIDGYEKQVTGAQLATGYWNTVSKRIKFVPDIGSAYRIKFFYAIIKP
;
A
#
# COMPACT_ATOMS: atom_id res chain seq x y z
N MET A 1 -57.72 -8.45 60.89
CA MET A 1 -56.32 -8.03 61.13
C MET A 1 -55.80 -7.44 59.84
N LYS A 2 -55.89 -6.11 59.75
CA LYS A 2 -54.78 -5.15 59.66
C LYS A 2 -54.07 -5.17 58.29
N PRO A 3 -54.30 -4.13 57.47
CA PRO A 3 -53.58 -3.87 56.22
C PRO A 3 -52.26 -3.15 56.52
N PHE A 4 -51.26 -3.30 55.65
CA PHE A 4 -50.15 -2.35 55.60
C PHE A 4 -50.42 -1.34 54.48
N LYS A 5 -50.91 -0.16 54.89
CA LYS A 5 -50.73 1.11 54.21
C LYS A 5 -49.38 1.68 54.65
N MET A 6 -48.60 2.23 53.72
CA MET A 6 -47.97 3.56 53.82
C MET A 6 -47.38 3.85 52.44
N LEU A 7 -47.92 4.83 51.70
CA LEU A 7 -47.48 6.24 51.69
C LEU A 7 -46.08 6.36 51.06
N SER A 8 -45.78 7.27 50.14
CA SER A 8 -46.50 8.37 49.52
C SER A 8 -45.46 9.20 48.75
N ILE A 9 -45.89 9.94 47.71
CA ILE A 9 -45.33 11.25 47.29
C ILE A 9 -43.95 11.12 46.58
N ILE A 10 -43.74 11.52 45.31
CA ILE A 10 -43.79 12.88 44.76
C ILE A 10 -44.01 12.80 43.24
N ALA A 11 -44.98 13.57 42.75
CA ALA A 11 -45.02 14.03 41.37
C ALA A 11 -44.09 15.25 41.22
N LEU A 12 -43.20 15.24 40.23
CA LEU A 12 -42.54 16.45 39.71
C LEU A 12 -42.12 16.15 38.27
N VAL A 13 -42.96 16.51 37.30
CA VAL A 13 -42.83 17.71 36.44
C VAL A 13 -41.59 17.63 35.56
N GLY A 14 -41.85 17.75 34.26
CA GLY A 14 -40.90 17.53 33.19
C GLY A 14 -39.63 18.34 33.32
N LEU A 15 -38.53 17.68 32.97
CA LEU A 15 -37.37 18.34 32.42
C LEU A 15 -37.25 17.87 30.98
N VAL A 16 -37.78 18.71 30.09
CA VAL A 16 -37.34 18.77 28.69
C VAL A 16 -35.85 19.08 28.74
N ILE A 17 -35.02 18.04 28.67
CA ILE A 17 -33.62 18.22 28.32
C ILE A 17 -33.58 18.22 26.79
N LEU A 18 -33.94 19.38 26.24
CA LEU A 18 -33.25 19.94 25.08
C LEU A 18 -31.79 20.14 25.51
N SER A 19 -31.01 19.06 25.49
CA SER A 19 -29.56 19.16 25.47
C SER A 19 -29.16 19.04 24.02
N CYS A 20 -28.95 20.22 23.43
CA CYS A 20 -28.02 20.51 22.36
C CYS A 20 -27.65 19.33 21.45
N SER A 21 -28.20 19.34 20.24
CA SER A 21 -27.39 19.71 19.08
C SER A 21 -25.87 19.54 19.29
N GLN A 22 -25.40 18.31 19.39
CA GLN A 22 -24.27 17.96 18.54
C GLN A 22 -24.90 17.82 17.16
N THR A 23 -24.93 18.94 16.43
CA THR A 23 -24.56 18.87 15.01
C THR A 23 -23.41 17.89 14.99
N ARG A 24 -23.68 16.68 14.48
CA ARG A 24 -22.66 15.73 14.07
C ARG A 24 -21.64 16.62 13.39
N GLU A 25 -20.48 16.84 14.01
CA GLU A 25 -19.35 17.42 13.29
C GLU A 25 -19.36 16.68 11.96
N GLU A 26 -19.45 17.42 10.86
CA GLU A 26 -19.30 16.85 9.52
C GLU A 26 -18.25 15.77 9.65
N GLU A 27 -18.61 14.50 9.42
CA GLU A 27 -17.70 13.39 9.68
C GLU A 27 -16.43 13.73 8.93
N LEU A 28 -15.41 14.16 9.68
CA LEU A 28 -14.17 14.60 9.08
C LEU A 28 -13.70 13.41 8.25
N GLY A 29 -13.21 13.70 7.04
CA GLY A 29 -12.79 12.65 6.13
C GLY A 29 -11.81 11.68 6.80
N PHE A 30 -11.65 10.49 6.22
CA PHE A 30 -10.68 9.52 6.69
C PHE A 30 -9.86 8.98 5.53
N LEU A 31 -8.70 8.43 5.86
CA LEU A 31 -7.88 7.63 4.96
C LEU A 31 -7.51 6.32 5.63
N ILE A 32 -7.69 5.21 4.92
CA ILE A 32 -7.25 3.89 5.35
C ILE A 32 -5.81 3.70 4.90
N VAL A 33 -4.90 3.50 5.84
CA VAL A 33 -3.51 3.10 5.54
C VAL A 33 -3.43 1.58 5.61
N LYS A 34 -3.09 0.94 4.49
CA LYS A 34 -3.08 -0.52 4.36
C LYS A 34 -1.70 -1.05 4.00
N LEU A 35 -1.24 -2.10 4.68
CA LEU A 35 -0.01 -2.83 4.40
C LEU A 35 -0.28 -4.33 4.57
N GLU A 36 -0.27 -5.09 3.47
CA GLU A 36 -0.62 -6.52 3.48
C GLU A 36 -1.99 -6.76 4.16
N ASP A 37 -2.02 -7.57 5.22
CA ASP A 37 -3.23 -7.88 6.02
C ASP A 37 -3.47 -6.87 7.17
N PHE A 38 -2.65 -5.83 7.27
CA PHE A 38 -2.75 -4.78 8.28
C PHE A 38 -3.41 -3.53 7.70
N GLU A 39 -4.35 -2.94 8.44
CA GLU A 39 -5.00 -1.69 8.09
C GLU A 39 -5.23 -0.80 9.32
N VAL A 40 -5.12 0.51 9.12
CA VAL A 40 -5.35 1.53 10.13
C VAL A 40 -6.16 2.65 9.51
N VAL A 41 -7.30 2.98 10.13
CA VAL A 41 -8.09 4.16 9.77
C VAL A 41 -7.43 5.40 10.38
N LYS A 42 -7.27 6.44 9.56
CA LYS A 42 -6.72 7.75 9.97
C LYS A 42 -7.79 8.81 9.78
N ASP A 43 -8.43 9.18 10.89
CA ASP A 43 -9.42 10.25 10.94
C ASP A 43 -8.73 11.61 10.76
N PHE A 44 -9.21 12.43 9.83
CA PHE A 44 -8.61 13.73 9.53
C PHE A 44 -8.68 14.70 10.71
N GLY A 45 -9.64 14.50 11.63
CA GLY A 45 -9.76 15.26 12.86
C GLY A 45 -8.56 15.12 13.81
N ASP A 46 -7.88 13.97 13.76
CA ASP A 46 -6.73 13.66 14.61
C ASP A 46 -5.38 14.01 13.94
N MET A 47 -5.42 14.52 12.70
CA MET A 47 -4.25 14.80 11.89
C MET A 47 -3.88 16.29 11.91
N ASN A 48 -2.60 16.57 11.66
CA ASN A 48 -2.13 17.95 11.50
C ASN A 48 -2.66 18.52 10.18
N ARG A 49 -3.46 19.57 10.30
CA ARG A 49 -4.08 20.29 9.18
C ARG A 49 -3.49 21.68 9.03
N PHE A 50 -3.39 22.16 7.81
CA PHE A 50 -2.96 23.53 7.53
C PHE A 50 -3.53 24.01 6.19
N MET A 51 -3.46 25.32 5.97
CA MET A 51 -3.98 25.95 4.76
C MET A 51 -2.93 25.94 3.65
N LEU A 52 -3.31 25.44 2.47
CA LEU A 52 -2.53 25.52 1.24
C LEU A 52 -3.42 26.11 0.15
N GLY A 53 -3.04 27.26 -0.43
CA GLY A 53 -3.82 27.85 -1.53
C GLY A 53 -5.28 28.21 -1.19
N GLY A 54 -5.62 28.35 0.10
CA GLY A 54 -6.99 28.64 0.56
C GLY A 54 -7.85 27.42 0.86
N VAL A 55 -7.33 26.19 0.70
CA VAL A 55 -7.97 24.94 1.11
C VAL A 55 -7.26 24.32 2.31
N GLU A 56 -8.01 23.64 3.18
CA GLU A 56 -7.45 22.89 4.30
C GLU A 56 -6.95 21.53 3.80
N VAL A 57 -5.69 21.20 4.10
CA VAL A 57 -5.04 19.99 3.63
C VAL A 57 -4.26 19.27 4.74
N ILE A 58 -4.01 17.98 4.52
CA ILE A 58 -3.11 17.14 5.32
C ILE A 58 -1.97 16.67 4.42
N ARG A 59 -0.73 16.66 4.93
CA ARG A 59 0.42 16.15 4.16
C ARG A 59 0.38 14.63 4.07
N LEU A 60 0.58 14.07 2.89
CA LEU A 60 0.48 12.62 2.66
C LEU A 60 1.49 11.82 3.48
N SER A 61 2.68 12.37 3.74
CA SER A 61 3.69 11.73 4.59
C SER A 61 3.24 11.49 6.03
N ASP A 62 2.29 12.26 6.54
CA ASP A 62 1.89 12.20 7.94
C ASP A 62 1.05 10.95 8.22
N PHE A 63 0.29 10.48 7.24
CA PHE A 63 -0.43 9.20 7.31
C PHE A 63 0.52 8.03 7.51
N ILE A 64 1.67 8.04 6.85
CA ILE A 64 2.67 6.97 6.98
C ILE A 64 3.45 7.10 8.29
N ARG A 65 4.01 8.28 8.58
CA ARG A 65 4.88 8.49 9.77
C ARG A 65 4.18 8.20 11.09
N THR A 66 2.88 8.39 11.15
CA THR A 66 2.08 8.20 12.37
C THR A 66 1.43 6.81 12.44
N THR A 67 1.63 5.94 11.46
CA THR A 67 1.03 4.59 11.45
C THR A 67 1.99 3.57 12.06
N PRO A 68 1.64 2.96 13.20
CA PRO A 68 2.45 1.89 13.79
C PRO A 68 2.59 0.70 12.85
N GLY A 69 3.75 0.05 12.85
CA GLY A 69 3.96 -1.21 12.10
C GLY A 69 4.38 -1.04 10.64
N ILE A 70 4.47 0.18 10.12
CA ILE A 70 5.07 0.43 8.80
C ILE A 70 6.60 0.42 8.96
N PRO A 71 7.33 -0.48 8.28
CA PRO A 71 8.78 -0.55 8.37
C PRO A 71 9.42 0.57 7.53
N LEU A 72 9.64 1.73 8.14
CA LEU A 72 10.20 2.90 7.44
C LEU A 72 11.64 2.65 6.96
N GLU A 73 12.37 1.77 7.64
CA GLU A 73 13.71 1.31 7.28
C GLU A 73 13.75 0.45 6.00
N ASP A 74 12.62 -0.17 5.64
CA ASP A 74 12.50 -1.06 4.48
C ASP A 74 11.61 -0.46 3.38
N THR A 75 11.48 0.87 3.32
CA THR A 75 10.67 1.56 2.28
C THR A 75 11.08 1.18 0.87
N VAL A 76 12.33 0.77 0.64
CA VAL A 76 12.80 0.27 -0.66
C VAL A 76 12.05 -1.00 -1.14
N LEU A 77 11.47 -1.76 -0.20
CA LEU A 77 10.69 -2.98 -0.45
C LEU A 77 9.22 -2.71 -0.77
N TYR A 78 8.75 -1.47 -0.59
CA TYR A 78 7.35 -1.12 -0.76
C TYR A 78 7.20 0.08 -1.68
N GLY A 79 6.23 0.07 -2.58
CA GLY A 79 5.69 1.26 -3.21
C GLY A 79 4.45 1.74 -2.45
N TYR A 80 3.82 2.80 -2.93
CA TYR A 80 2.53 3.24 -2.41
C TYR A 80 1.56 3.64 -3.51
N ARG A 81 0.28 3.41 -3.23
CA ARG A 81 -0.84 3.72 -4.12
C ARG A 81 -1.93 4.42 -3.34
N PHE A 82 -2.47 5.47 -3.92
CA PHE A 82 -3.73 6.04 -3.46
C PHE A 82 -4.85 5.50 -4.33
N ILE A 83 -5.90 5.03 -3.68
CA ILE A 83 -7.05 4.38 -4.30
C ILE A 83 -8.29 5.19 -3.93
N SER A 84 -9.06 5.59 -4.95
CA SER A 84 -10.34 6.26 -4.75
C SER A 84 -11.35 5.31 -4.10
N GLY A 85 -12.11 5.81 -3.13
CA GLY A 85 -13.21 5.05 -2.52
C GLY A 85 -14.40 4.89 -3.46
N SER A 86 -14.68 5.94 -4.27
CA SER A 86 -15.84 5.97 -5.16
C SER A 86 -15.79 4.96 -6.31
N ASP A 87 -14.63 4.77 -6.94
CA ASP A 87 -14.49 3.96 -8.17
C ASP A 87 -13.31 2.97 -8.13
N GLY A 88 -12.53 2.94 -7.05
CA GLY A 88 -11.35 2.09 -6.93
C GLY A 88 -10.18 2.50 -7.83
N TYR A 89 -10.22 3.70 -8.42
CA TYR A 89 -9.20 4.18 -9.34
C TYR A 89 -7.85 4.41 -8.63
N TYR A 90 -6.78 4.01 -9.32
CA TYR A 90 -5.42 4.45 -9.04
C TYR A 90 -4.61 4.59 -10.35
N PRO A 91 -3.61 5.48 -10.41
CA PRO A 91 -2.97 5.89 -11.68
C PRO A 91 -2.38 4.74 -12.52
N HIS A 92 -1.80 3.73 -11.88
CA HIS A 92 -1.19 2.58 -12.57
C HIS A 92 -2.17 1.82 -13.46
N GLN A 93 -3.47 1.79 -13.15
CA GLN A 93 -4.49 1.16 -14.00
C GLN A 93 -4.58 1.78 -15.41
N LYS A 94 -4.04 2.99 -15.61
CA LYS A 94 -3.96 3.69 -16.89
C LYS A 94 -2.54 3.75 -17.45
N GLY A 95 -1.63 2.91 -16.96
CA GLY A 95 -0.23 2.86 -17.40
C GLY A 95 0.62 4.02 -16.91
N VAL A 96 0.17 4.74 -15.87
CA VAL A 96 0.95 5.80 -15.23
C VAL A 96 1.74 5.19 -14.06
N PRO A 97 3.08 5.32 -14.02
CA PRO A 97 3.87 4.79 -12.93
C PRO A 97 3.43 5.29 -11.55
N ASP A 98 3.58 4.44 -10.53
CA ASP A 98 3.35 4.81 -9.14
C ASP A 98 4.33 5.91 -8.67
N ASN A 99 3.94 6.68 -7.66
CA ASN A 99 4.79 7.73 -7.10
C ASN A 99 5.97 7.14 -6.30
N THR A 100 7.06 7.89 -6.24
CA THR A 100 8.23 7.53 -5.43
C THR A 100 8.14 8.08 -4.01
N TRP A 101 8.79 7.41 -3.06
CA TRP A 101 8.81 7.86 -1.66
C TRP A 101 9.30 9.30 -1.47
N ASP A 102 10.15 9.80 -2.36
CA ASP A 102 10.65 11.18 -2.33
C ASP A 102 9.56 12.21 -2.69
N GLN A 103 8.51 11.80 -3.39
CA GLN A 103 7.38 12.64 -3.77
C GLN A 103 6.34 12.73 -2.65
N LEU A 104 6.21 11.70 -1.81
CA LEU A 104 5.20 11.64 -0.75
C LEU A 104 5.17 12.88 0.19
N PRO A 105 6.31 13.46 0.62
CA PRO A 105 6.31 14.67 1.44
C PRO A 105 5.81 15.94 0.72
N LEU A 106 5.73 15.90 -0.61
CA LEU A 106 5.31 16.99 -1.49
C LEU A 106 3.85 16.83 -1.96
N GLY A 107 3.17 15.79 -1.49
CA GLY A 107 1.75 15.57 -1.73
C GLY A 107 0.90 15.90 -0.52
N TYR A 108 -0.35 16.25 -0.79
CA TYR A 108 -1.37 16.62 0.16
C TYR A 108 -2.71 15.95 -0.19
N ILE A 109 -3.58 15.81 0.80
CA ILE A 109 -5.00 15.46 0.61
C ILE A 109 -5.85 16.61 1.13
N GLU A 110 -6.81 17.05 0.33
CA GLU A 110 -7.81 18.05 0.74
C GLU A 110 -8.78 17.43 1.75
N VAL A 111 -9.04 18.12 2.85
CA VAL A 111 -9.83 17.56 3.97
C VAL A 111 -11.30 17.37 3.59
N GLU A 112 -11.87 18.30 2.83
CA GLU A 112 -13.30 18.30 2.48
C GLU A 112 -13.61 17.31 1.34
N THR A 113 -12.79 17.30 0.29
CA THR A 113 -13.04 16.54 -0.94
C THR A 113 -12.31 15.20 -0.99
N ARG A 114 -11.27 15.02 -0.15
CA ARG A 114 -10.30 13.91 -0.21
C ARG A 114 -9.53 13.84 -1.53
N ASP A 115 -9.50 14.93 -2.29
CA ASP A 115 -8.73 15.00 -3.51
C ASP A 115 -7.23 15.10 -3.22
N LEU A 116 -6.43 14.38 -4.02
CA LEU A 116 -4.98 14.49 -3.92
C LEU A 116 -4.46 15.73 -4.64
N VAL A 117 -3.67 16.51 -3.94
CA VAL A 117 -3.01 17.71 -4.46
C VAL A 117 -1.50 17.53 -4.33
N TRP A 118 -0.76 17.91 -5.36
CA TRP A 118 0.69 17.77 -5.39
C TRP A 118 1.36 19.12 -5.56
N ASP A 119 2.55 19.26 -4.98
CA ASP A 119 3.37 20.44 -5.20
C ASP A 119 3.67 20.61 -6.70
N THR A 120 3.42 21.83 -7.21
CA THR A 120 3.60 22.17 -8.62
C THR A 120 5.03 21.96 -9.13
N THR A 121 6.03 22.02 -8.24
CA THR A 121 7.44 21.81 -8.58
C THR A 121 7.74 20.39 -9.04
N LEU A 122 6.89 19.42 -8.70
CA LEU A 122 7.01 18.05 -9.18
C LEU A 122 6.78 17.93 -10.68
N GLY A 123 6.18 18.94 -11.34
CA GLY A 123 5.95 18.92 -12.78
C GLY A 123 5.07 17.75 -13.22
N LEU A 124 4.04 17.42 -12.42
CA LEU A 124 3.14 16.27 -12.61
C LEU A 124 1.75 16.68 -13.16
N PRO A 125 1.61 17.43 -14.27
CA PRO A 125 0.29 17.83 -14.75
C PRO A 125 -0.49 16.57 -15.20
N GLY A 126 -1.60 16.29 -14.51
CA GLY A 126 -2.61 15.28 -14.89
C GLY A 126 -2.32 13.82 -14.49
N LYS A 127 -1.18 13.51 -13.87
CA LYS A 127 -0.84 12.13 -13.49
C LYS A 127 -1.54 11.63 -12.22
N TYR A 128 -2.11 12.52 -11.39
CA TYR A 128 -2.58 12.18 -10.03
C TYR A 128 -3.91 12.81 -9.64
N ASN A 129 -4.90 12.76 -10.54
CA ASN A 129 -6.29 13.08 -10.21
C ASN A 129 -6.96 11.88 -9.54
N VAL A 130 -6.44 11.45 -8.39
CA VAL A 130 -7.20 10.52 -7.53
C VAL A 130 -8.14 11.39 -6.73
N HIS A 131 -9.40 11.39 -7.17
CA HIS A 131 -10.49 12.06 -6.46
C HIS A 131 -11.04 11.14 -5.39
N ASP A 132 -11.53 11.70 -4.29
CA ASP A 132 -12.11 10.93 -3.18
C ASP A 132 -11.16 9.81 -2.69
N ALA A 133 -9.90 10.14 -2.39
CA ALA A 133 -8.90 9.18 -1.98
C ALA A 133 -9.26 8.56 -0.62
N GLU A 134 -9.49 7.24 -0.61
CA GLU A 134 -9.93 6.51 0.57
C GLU A 134 -8.85 5.62 1.16
N THR A 135 -8.03 5.02 0.31
CA THR A 135 -7.00 4.09 0.77
C THR A 135 -5.63 4.53 0.28
N LEU A 136 -4.69 4.65 1.22
CA LEU A 136 -3.25 4.62 0.96
C LEU A 136 -2.74 3.20 1.17
N LYS A 137 -2.54 2.46 0.08
CA LYS A 137 -2.04 1.09 0.09
C LYS A 137 -0.53 1.08 -0.11
N LEU A 138 0.20 0.54 0.85
CA LEU A 138 1.59 0.14 0.69
C LEU A 138 1.65 -1.22 0.01
N VAL A 139 2.33 -1.28 -1.12
CA VAL A 139 2.40 -2.48 -1.98
C VAL A 139 3.82 -3.01 -1.98
N ARG A 140 4.01 -4.30 -1.70
CA ARG A 140 5.35 -4.90 -1.82
C ARG A 140 5.81 -4.81 -3.27
N GLN A 141 7.08 -4.50 -3.50
CA GLN A 141 7.66 -4.40 -4.83
C GLN A 141 9.01 -5.11 -4.95
N PHE A 142 9.35 -5.51 -6.18
CA PHE A 142 10.66 -6.00 -6.56
C PHE A 142 11.27 -5.12 -7.63
N TRP A 143 12.59 -5.07 -7.64
CA TRP A 143 13.35 -4.32 -8.64
C TRP A 143 13.76 -5.25 -9.77
N VAL A 144 13.48 -4.86 -11.00
CA VAL A 144 14.04 -5.49 -12.21
C VAL A 144 15.09 -4.56 -12.76
N ILE A 145 16.34 -5.01 -12.74
CA ILE A 145 17.51 -4.19 -13.05
C ILE A 145 18.18 -4.76 -14.31
N SER A 146 18.48 -3.89 -15.27
CA SER A 146 19.40 -4.17 -16.39
C SER A 146 20.57 -3.20 -16.38
N ASP A 147 21.44 -3.33 -17.38
CA ASP A 147 22.51 -2.38 -17.68
C ASP A 147 22.02 -0.95 -17.97
N THR A 148 20.80 -0.85 -18.48
CA THR A 148 20.22 0.36 -19.08
C THR A 148 19.06 0.93 -18.28
N ASP A 149 18.39 0.11 -17.49
CA ASP A 149 17.15 0.50 -16.84
C ASP A 149 16.95 -0.18 -15.48
N THR A 150 16.07 0.39 -14.69
CA THR A 150 15.69 -0.11 -13.39
C THR A 150 14.21 0.15 -13.17
N VAL A 151 13.42 -0.93 -13.15
CA VAL A 151 11.97 -0.89 -13.07
C VAL A 151 11.50 -1.47 -11.74
N GLN A 152 10.60 -0.77 -11.07
CA GLN A 152 9.91 -1.27 -9.89
C GLN A 152 8.63 -2.00 -10.31
N VAL A 153 8.44 -3.20 -9.78
CA VAL A 153 7.27 -4.05 -10.05
C VAL A 153 6.55 -4.32 -8.74
N ALA A 154 5.32 -3.81 -8.61
CA ALA A 154 4.49 -4.16 -7.47
C ALA A 154 3.98 -5.60 -7.60
N ILE A 155 3.95 -6.34 -6.49
CA ILE A 155 3.50 -7.74 -6.50
C ILE A 155 2.02 -7.89 -6.86
N ASP A 156 1.22 -6.84 -6.61
CA ASP A 156 -0.20 -6.81 -6.90
C ASP A 156 -0.49 -6.78 -8.41
N ASP A 157 0.50 -6.39 -9.22
CA ASP A 157 0.38 -6.36 -10.68
C ASP A 157 0.88 -7.66 -11.33
N CYS A 158 1.40 -8.59 -10.54
CA CYS A 158 1.91 -9.87 -11.03
C CYS A 158 0.83 -10.95 -10.97
N ASP A 159 0.81 -11.81 -12.00
CA ASP A 159 -0.04 -12.98 -11.98
C ASP A 159 0.39 -13.96 -10.89
N THR A 160 -0.61 -14.59 -10.26
CA THR A 160 -0.40 -15.60 -9.23
C THR A 160 -0.78 -16.98 -9.74
N VAL A 161 -0.09 -17.99 -9.21
CA VAL A 161 -0.34 -19.41 -9.47
C VAL A 161 -0.30 -20.19 -8.16
N THR A 162 -1.03 -21.29 -8.10
CA THR A 162 -0.94 -22.22 -6.96
C THR A 162 0.13 -23.27 -7.24
N VAL A 163 1.14 -23.34 -6.37
CA VAL A 163 2.23 -24.34 -6.45
C VAL A 163 2.32 -25.07 -5.13
N GLU A 164 2.04 -26.37 -5.12
CA GLU A 164 2.00 -27.21 -3.91
C GLU A 164 1.11 -26.56 -2.83
N ASP A 165 -0.14 -26.28 -3.20
CA ASP A 165 -1.18 -25.68 -2.34
C ASP A 165 -0.85 -24.30 -1.74
N THR A 166 0.18 -23.62 -2.27
CA THR A 166 0.51 -22.26 -1.84
C THR A 166 0.41 -21.27 -2.99
N LEU A 167 -0.19 -20.10 -2.74
CA LEU A 167 -0.23 -19.00 -3.69
C LEU A 167 1.18 -18.44 -3.88
N CYS A 168 1.60 -18.35 -5.13
CA CYS A 168 2.95 -17.96 -5.52
C CYS A 168 2.91 -17.03 -6.73
N ILE A 169 3.93 -16.18 -6.86
CA ILE A 169 4.19 -15.39 -8.06
C ILE A 169 5.38 -16.02 -8.79
N PRO A 170 5.25 -16.47 -10.05
CA PRO A 170 6.40 -16.93 -10.83
C PRO A 170 7.43 -15.80 -10.98
N LEU A 171 8.72 -16.08 -10.78
CA LEU A 171 9.75 -15.05 -10.92
C LEU A 171 9.78 -14.44 -12.34
N VAL A 172 9.44 -15.24 -13.35
CA VAL A 172 9.29 -14.77 -14.74
C VAL A 172 8.13 -13.79 -14.89
N SER A 173 7.04 -13.94 -14.12
CA SER A 173 5.92 -13.00 -14.16
C SER A 173 6.33 -11.60 -13.71
N ILE A 174 7.29 -11.50 -12.77
CA ILE A 174 7.85 -10.22 -12.34
C ILE A 174 8.60 -9.54 -13.50
N LEU A 175 9.33 -10.31 -14.30
CA LEU A 175 10.04 -9.79 -15.48
C LEU A 175 9.09 -9.34 -16.57
N VAL A 176 8.01 -10.09 -16.82
CA VAL A 176 6.96 -9.72 -17.77
C VAL A 176 6.18 -8.48 -17.32
N ALA A 177 5.95 -8.32 -16.01
CA ALA A 177 5.33 -7.12 -15.46
C ALA A 177 6.24 -5.88 -15.60
N ALA A 178 7.57 -6.04 -15.51
CA ALA A 178 8.51 -4.96 -15.80
C ALA A 178 8.60 -4.62 -17.29
N ASP A 179 8.51 -5.63 -18.16
CA ASP A 179 8.58 -5.49 -19.61
C ASP A 179 7.66 -6.54 -20.26
N SER A 180 6.50 -6.09 -20.73
CA SER A 180 5.50 -6.96 -21.36
C SER A 180 6.01 -7.70 -22.61
N SER A 181 7.12 -7.24 -23.21
CA SER A 181 7.77 -7.88 -24.35
C SER A 181 8.84 -8.89 -23.96
N PHE A 182 9.17 -9.01 -22.66
CA PHE A 182 10.23 -9.86 -22.16
C PHE A 182 10.06 -11.30 -22.61
N GLN A 183 11.13 -11.86 -23.20
CA GLN A 183 11.23 -13.28 -23.54
C GLN A 183 12.40 -13.88 -22.75
N LEU A 184 12.13 -15.00 -22.07
CA LEU A 184 13.13 -15.64 -21.23
C LEU A 184 14.18 -16.36 -22.08
N ASP A 185 15.42 -15.87 -22.06
CA ASP A 185 16.57 -16.65 -22.52
C ASP A 185 16.95 -17.68 -21.44
N THR A 186 16.74 -18.96 -21.74
CA THR A 186 17.03 -20.06 -20.81
C THR A 186 18.52 -20.24 -20.48
N ALA A 187 19.42 -19.73 -21.33
CA ALA A 187 20.88 -19.83 -21.15
C ALA A 187 21.48 -18.61 -20.43
N ALA A 188 20.78 -17.47 -20.42
CA ALA A 188 21.19 -16.26 -19.74
C ALA A 188 21.39 -16.49 -18.23
N ILE A 189 22.33 -15.75 -17.63
CA ILE A 189 22.56 -15.74 -16.19
C ILE A 189 21.86 -14.53 -15.58
N PHE A 190 20.95 -14.79 -14.66
CA PHE A 190 20.26 -13.79 -13.86
C PHE A 190 20.83 -13.80 -12.46
N THR A 191 20.87 -12.65 -11.82
CA THR A 191 21.23 -12.53 -10.40
C THR A 191 20.00 -12.18 -9.59
N LEU A 192 19.66 -13.04 -8.64
CA LEU A 192 18.66 -12.80 -7.63
C LEU A 192 19.35 -12.16 -6.41
N ARG A 193 18.91 -10.97 -6.01
CA ARG A 193 19.51 -10.20 -4.92
C ARG A 193 18.51 -10.04 -3.77
N ALA A 194 18.99 -10.23 -2.53
CA ALA A 194 18.29 -9.87 -1.30
C ALA A 194 18.66 -8.46 -0.82
N ILE A 195 17.85 -7.89 0.06
CA ILE A 195 18.10 -6.54 0.61
C ILE A 195 19.39 -6.45 1.42
N ASP A 196 19.83 -7.54 2.03
CA ASP A 196 21.08 -7.62 2.80
C ASP A 196 22.34 -7.74 1.91
N GLY A 197 22.16 -7.67 0.58
CA GLY A 197 23.23 -7.80 -0.40
C GLY A 197 23.59 -9.25 -0.75
N TYR A 198 22.92 -10.25 -0.17
CA TYR A 198 23.11 -11.63 -0.59
C TYR A 198 22.65 -11.81 -2.04
N GLU A 199 23.50 -12.43 -2.86
CA GLU A 199 23.23 -12.65 -4.28
C GLU A 199 23.31 -14.13 -4.64
N LYS A 200 22.48 -14.52 -5.61
CA LYS A 200 22.53 -15.84 -6.21
C LYS A 200 22.35 -15.77 -7.71
N GLN A 201 23.29 -16.36 -8.43
CA GLN A 201 23.18 -16.54 -9.87
C GLN A 201 22.37 -17.79 -10.20
N VAL A 202 21.46 -17.64 -11.16
CA VAL A 202 20.62 -18.71 -11.72
C VAL A 202 20.60 -18.58 -13.23
N THR A 203 20.52 -19.71 -13.93
CA THR A 203 20.25 -19.69 -15.38
C THR A 203 18.79 -19.30 -15.63
N GLY A 204 18.46 -18.84 -16.83
CA GLY A 204 17.07 -18.60 -17.21
C GLY A 204 16.20 -19.86 -17.06
N ALA A 205 16.74 -21.04 -17.37
CA ALA A 205 16.04 -22.31 -17.14
C ALA A 205 15.71 -22.55 -15.65
N GLN A 206 16.61 -22.19 -14.74
CA GLN A 206 16.36 -22.25 -13.30
C GLN A 206 15.40 -21.15 -12.84
N LEU A 207 15.50 -19.95 -13.41
CA LEU A 207 14.60 -18.85 -13.10
C LEU A 207 13.15 -19.19 -13.45
N ALA A 208 12.93 -19.90 -14.57
CA ALA A 208 11.63 -20.39 -15.01
C ALA A 208 10.92 -21.28 -13.98
N THR A 209 11.69 -21.98 -13.14
CA THR A 209 11.16 -22.85 -12.08
C THR A 209 11.07 -22.16 -10.72
N GLY A 210 11.41 -20.87 -10.66
CA GLY A 210 11.44 -20.06 -9.44
C GLY A 210 10.11 -19.36 -9.17
N TYR A 211 9.74 -19.31 -7.90
CA TYR A 211 8.51 -18.73 -7.41
C TYR A 211 8.75 -17.92 -6.14
N TRP A 212 8.12 -16.76 -6.03
CA TRP A 212 7.95 -16.03 -4.79
C TRP A 212 6.70 -16.53 -4.06
N ASN A 213 6.88 -17.07 -2.86
CA ASN A 213 5.77 -17.53 -2.02
C ASN A 213 5.17 -16.34 -1.25
N THR A 214 3.89 -16.03 -1.48
CA THR A 214 3.24 -14.84 -0.94
C THR A 214 3.01 -14.91 0.57
N VAL A 215 2.99 -16.12 1.15
CA VAL A 215 2.78 -16.38 2.58
C VAL A 215 4.12 -16.37 3.33
N SER A 216 5.06 -17.22 2.92
CA SER A 216 6.34 -17.35 3.63
C SER A 216 7.35 -16.24 3.30
N LYS A 217 7.05 -15.41 2.30
CA LYS A 217 7.89 -14.30 1.80
C LYS A 217 9.30 -14.77 1.45
N ARG A 218 9.39 -15.88 0.72
CA ARG A 218 10.65 -16.52 0.31
C ARG A 218 10.57 -17.01 -1.12
N ILE A 219 11.72 -17.04 -1.78
CA ILE A 219 11.86 -17.74 -3.06
C ILE A 219 11.90 -19.25 -2.82
N LYS A 220 11.17 -19.99 -3.65
CA LYS A 220 11.26 -21.44 -3.80
C LYS A 220 11.44 -21.82 -5.27
N PHE A 221 12.00 -22.99 -5.53
CA PHE A 221 12.14 -23.56 -6.87
C PHE A 221 11.46 -24.92 -6.94
N VAL A 222 10.85 -25.23 -8.08
CA VAL A 222 10.19 -26.53 -8.33
C VAL A 222 10.61 -27.09 -9.69
N PRO A 223 11.42 -28.17 -9.76
CA PRO A 223 11.95 -28.95 -8.63
C PRO A 223 12.93 -28.16 -7.77
N ASP A 224 13.13 -28.59 -6.52
CA ASP A 224 14.09 -27.96 -5.62
C ASP A 224 15.50 -28.05 -6.23
N ILE A 225 16.14 -26.89 -6.42
CA ILE A 225 17.51 -26.78 -6.92
C ILE A 225 18.54 -26.61 -5.79
N GLY A 226 18.09 -26.73 -4.53
CA GLY A 226 18.92 -26.78 -3.34
C GLY A 226 18.68 -25.61 -2.38
N SER A 227 18.90 -25.88 -1.09
CA SER A 227 18.69 -24.89 -0.01
C SER A 227 19.54 -23.63 -0.15
N ALA A 228 20.68 -23.71 -0.84
CA ALA A 228 21.57 -22.59 -1.14
C ALA A 228 20.98 -21.57 -2.14
N TYR A 229 19.79 -21.82 -2.69
CA TYR A 229 19.05 -20.91 -3.57
C TYR A 229 17.84 -20.27 -2.89
N ARG A 230 17.63 -20.55 -1.59
CA ARG A 230 16.55 -19.94 -0.81
C ARG A 230 16.95 -18.53 -0.41
N ILE A 231 16.35 -17.55 -1.05
CA ILE A 231 16.61 -16.14 -0.77
C ILE A 231 15.51 -15.61 0.15
N LYS A 232 15.92 -15.14 1.33
CA LYS A 232 15.09 -14.36 2.24
C LYS A 232 15.21 -12.89 1.87
N PHE A 233 14.17 -12.09 2.17
CA PHE A 233 14.18 -10.65 1.88
C PHE A 233 14.55 -10.33 0.43
N PHE A 234 14.01 -11.11 -0.49
CA PHE A 234 14.23 -10.94 -1.90
C PHE A 234 13.90 -9.51 -2.34
N TYR A 235 14.79 -8.91 -3.12
CA TYR A 235 14.78 -7.49 -3.43
C TYR A 235 14.75 -7.23 -4.94
N ALA A 236 15.61 -7.92 -5.70
CA ALA A 236 15.76 -7.65 -7.12
C ALA A 236 16.06 -8.87 -7.98
N ILE A 237 15.64 -8.82 -9.24
CA ILE A 237 16.14 -9.64 -10.34
C ILE A 237 17.00 -8.75 -11.22
N ILE A 238 18.26 -9.13 -11.40
CA ILE A 238 19.19 -8.46 -12.30
C ILE A 238 19.30 -9.31 -13.56
N LYS A 239 18.92 -8.72 -14.69
CA LYS A 239 19.05 -9.29 -16.03
C LYS A 239 20.52 -9.20 -16.48
N PRO A 240 20.98 -10.12 -17.35
CA PRO A 240 22.29 -10.01 -17.99
C PRO A 240 22.43 -8.74 -18.82
#